data_AF-A0A2D4JAX4-F1
#
_entry.id   AF-A0A2D4JAX4-F1
#
_cell.length_a   1.000
_cell.length_b   1.000
_cell.length_c   1.000
_cell.angle_alpha   90.00
_cell.angle_beta   90.00
_cell.angle_gamma   90.00
#
_symmetry.space_group_name_H-M   'P 1'
#
loop_
_entity.id
_entity.type
_entity.pdbx_description
1 polymer ?
#
loop_
_entity_poly.entity_id
_entity_poly.type
_entity_poly.pdbx_seq_one_letter_code
_entity_poly.pdbx_strand_id
1 'polypeptide(L)'
;MIPFWIAAITSFQQARYADCVILLLPQLEGGLRVLFTAVNKCPSRLMTAESSSLYTTFDEILAKQLNNEEMNQLPIVLGESAMEFLWDFLNHQEGPRVRDHLSHGEINLNRFPREIANSMLSFSITLLCRFSQDDLTSIKEHESLKLLMTCANNYCTKFHPITQLKKQILNCIKSITSWPDFPMELKEQEISGPGKDTAPCILMINDILSQLQPYLTMNVTLLGNPVNNLLTEKLLIELCSKHIHTLFSPRTMLETIVVLRQISTRCQHVSCQVISVCEIRYEQWINKSLRSRQRLNFLRMRRSIKFLSPVLQLVLMLITLELANIHMICRKNTFEYQQYLKFLKLILQYIENLVTYTSPEKNKWDETIILTHKSLIKIRTFLGRELMLVQLAETKNTVSPHQNSIGLT
;
A
#
# COMPACT_ATOMS: atom_id res chain seq x y z
N MET A 1 31.51 20.85 14.54
CA MET A 1 30.20 20.23 14.85
C MET A 1 30.23 19.14 15.94
N ILE A 2 31.41 18.61 16.36
CA ILE A 2 31.53 17.53 17.36
C ILE A 2 30.70 17.73 18.65
N PRO A 3 30.65 18.93 19.28
CA PRO A 3 29.87 19.12 20.51
C PRO A 3 28.37 18.78 20.37
N PHE A 4 27.79 19.07 19.20
CA PHE A 4 26.38 18.77 18.93
C PHE A 4 26.11 17.27 18.79
N TRP A 5 27.05 16.52 18.20
CA TRP A 5 26.94 15.06 18.12
C TRP A 5 27.03 14.41 19.50
N ILE A 6 27.98 14.85 20.34
CA ILE A 6 28.11 14.38 21.72
C ILE A 6 26.83 14.69 22.50
N ALA A 7 26.30 15.91 22.38
CA ALA A 7 25.05 16.30 23.04
C ALA A 7 23.84 15.50 22.54
N ALA A 8 23.75 15.22 21.24
CA ALA A 8 22.68 14.41 20.67
C ALA A 8 22.69 12.97 21.21
N ILE A 9 23.85 12.33 21.25
CA ILE A 9 24.02 10.97 21.78
C ILE A 9 23.74 10.96 23.29
N THR A 10 24.25 11.94 24.03
CA THR A 10 24.00 12.06 25.48
C THR A 10 22.52 12.24 25.77
N SER A 11 21.81 13.05 24.98
CA SER A 11 20.37 13.25 25.12
C SER A 11 19.60 11.96 24.86
N PHE A 12 19.99 11.17 23.85
CA PHE A 12 19.40 9.86 23.60
C PHE A 12 19.58 8.89 24.77
N GLN A 13 20.79 8.84 25.34
CA GLN A 13 21.11 8.00 26.51
C GLN A 13 20.29 8.39 27.76
N GLN A 14 19.99 9.68 27.91
CA GLN A 14 19.16 10.23 28.99
C GLN A 14 17.64 10.13 28.71
N ALA A 15 17.23 9.39 27.68
CA ALA A 15 15.84 9.29 27.22
C ALA A 15 15.19 10.63 26.79
N ARG A 16 16.01 11.67 26.53
CA ARG A 16 15.59 12.94 25.94
C ARG A 16 15.60 12.83 24.42
N TYR A 17 14.63 12.08 23.90
CA TYR A 17 14.58 11.70 22.48
C TYR A 17 14.32 12.88 21.53
N ALA A 18 13.46 13.83 21.92
CA ALA A 18 13.23 15.03 21.13
C ALA A 18 14.51 15.86 20.99
N ASP A 19 15.20 16.11 22.10
CA ASP A 19 16.45 16.89 22.13
C ASP A 19 17.52 16.25 21.24
N CYS A 20 17.62 14.91 21.25
CA CYS A 20 18.48 14.17 20.33
C CYS A 20 18.17 14.52 18.86
N VAL A 21 16.91 14.41 18.43
CA VAL A 21 16.51 14.66 17.05
C VAL A 21 16.67 16.13 16.67
N ILE A 22 16.32 17.06 17.57
CA ILE A 22 16.51 18.51 17.38
C ILE A 22 17.97 18.83 17.12
N LEU A 23 18.89 18.21 17.87
CA LEU A 23 20.33 18.41 17.67
C LEU A 23 20.85 17.73 16.40
N LEU A 24 20.27 16.59 15.98
CA LEU A 24 20.69 15.85 14.78
C LEU A 24 20.24 16.50 13.47
N LEU A 25 19.01 17.05 13.41
CA LEU A 25 18.43 17.56 12.18
C LEU A 25 19.31 18.60 11.46
N PRO A 26 19.87 19.64 12.13
CA PRO A 26 20.79 20.59 11.51
C PRO A 26 22.08 19.93 11.01
N GLN A 27 22.58 18.91 11.72
CA GLN A 27 23.80 18.19 11.32
C GLN A 27 23.56 17.37 10.05
N LEU A 28 22.41 16.70 9.99
CA LEU A 28 21.97 15.93 8.83
C LEU A 28 21.75 16.85 7.62
N GLU A 29 21.04 17.96 7.80
CA GLU A 29 20.78 18.94 6.73
C GLU A 29 22.09 19.53 6.20
N GLY A 30 23.00 19.95 7.09
CA GLY A 30 24.31 20.47 6.71
C GLY A 30 25.17 19.45 5.98
N GLY A 31 25.25 18.22 6.47
CA GLY A 31 26.01 17.14 5.83
C GLY A 31 25.47 16.79 4.44
N LEU A 32 24.15 16.68 4.29
CA LEU A 32 23.52 16.42 3.00
C LEU A 32 23.69 17.60 2.03
N ARG A 33 23.69 18.85 2.50
CA ARG A 33 23.96 20.01 1.65
C ARG A 33 25.38 20.03 1.11
N VAL A 34 26.37 19.69 1.95
CA VAL A 34 27.77 19.54 1.50
C VAL A 34 27.84 18.49 0.38
N LEU A 35 27.21 17.33 0.59
CA LEU A 35 27.21 16.27 -0.41
C LEU A 35 26.50 16.71 -1.70
N PHE A 36 25.31 17.30 -1.57
CA PHE A 36 24.50 17.81 -2.69
C PHE A 36 25.26 18.82 -3.56
N THR A 37 25.92 19.80 -2.92
CA THR A 37 26.67 20.84 -3.65
C THR A 37 27.91 20.28 -4.35
N ALA A 38 28.58 19.30 -3.73
CA ALA A 38 29.72 18.61 -4.34
C ALA A 38 29.31 17.78 -5.56
N VAL A 39 28.29 16.92 -5.43
CA VAL A 39 27.89 15.98 -6.50
C VAL A 39 27.20 16.69 -7.67
N ASN A 40 26.48 17.77 -7.41
CA ASN A 40 25.85 18.61 -8.44
C ASN A 40 26.72 19.78 -8.90
N LYS A 41 27.99 19.87 -8.46
CA LYS A 41 28.95 20.92 -8.85
C LYS A 41 28.43 22.35 -8.67
N CYS A 42 27.71 22.61 -7.58
CA CYS A 42 27.11 23.91 -7.27
C CYS A 42 27.59 24.45 -5.90
N PRO A 43 28.89 24.75 -5.73
CA PRO A 43 29.47 25.14 -4.45
C PRO A 43 28.89 26.43 -3.87
N SER A 44 28.39 27.34 -4.72
CA SER A 44 27.73 28.57 -4.28
C SER A 44 26.56 28.29 -3.35
N ARG A 45 25.79 27.22 -3.59
CA ARG A 45 24.57 26.85 -2.84
C ARG A 45 24.82 26.29 -1.43
N LEU A 46 26.06 26.23 -0.97
CA LEU A 46 26.40 25.67 0.34
C LEU A 46 26.02 26.59 1.50
N MET A 47 26.27 27.90 1.35
CA MET A 47 26.10 28.91 2.41
C MET A 47 25.23 30.09 2.00
N THR A 48 24.74 30.12 0.76
CA THR A 48 24.01 31.28 0.25
C THR A 48 22.53 31.22 0.61
N ALA A 49 22.12 32.06 1.55
CA ALA A 49 20.85 32.76 1.41
C ALA A 49 21.21 34.13 0.82
N GLU A 50 21.16 34.28 -0.50
CA GLU A 50 21.33 35.61 -1.10
C GLU A 50 20.00 36.36 -1.04
N SER A 51 20.02 37.68 -1.08
CA SER A 51 18.78 38.47 -1.19
C SER A 51 17.94 38.10 -2.43
N SER A 52 18.57 37.49 -3.44
CA SER A 52 17.97 37.01 -4.68
C SER A 52 17.74 35.50 -4.75
N SER A 53 18.17 34.72 -3.76
CA SER A 53 18.04 33.25 -3.80
C SER A 53 17.68 32.68 -2.43
N LEU A 54 16.66 31.81 -2.40
CA LEU A 54 16.25 31.11 -1.19
C LEU A 54 17.36 30.15 -0.73
N TYR A 55 17.39 29.90 0.58
CA TYR A 55 18.34 28.98 1.18
C TYR A 55 18.11 27.54 0.71
N THR A 56 19.19 26.79 0.47
CA THR A 56 19.10 25.38 0.04
C THR A 56 18.50 24.50 1.15
N THR A 57 17.20 24.20 1.03
CA THR A 57 16.42 23.39 1.98
C THR A 57 16.46 21.89 1.63
N PHE A 58 15.91 21.05 2.53
CA PHE A 58 15.69 19.62 2.23
C PHE A 58 14.85 19.40 0.97
N ASP A 59 13.87 20.26 0.67
CA ASP A 59 13.04 20.11 -0.52
C ASP A 59 13.87 20.20 -1.80
N GLU A 60 14.81 21.15 -1.83
CA GLU A 60 15.73 21.31 -2.96
C GLU A 60 16.78 20.19 -3.01
N ILE A 61 17.31 19.79 -1.86
CA ILE A 61 18.33 18.72 -1.75
C ILE A 61 17.77 17.38 -2.22
N LEU A 62 16.51 17.08 -1.87
CA LEU A 62 15.86 15.80 -2.14
C LEU A 62 15.04 15.79 -3.43
N ALA A 63 14.98 16.90 -4.18
CA ALA A 63 14.25 17.00 -5.44
C ALA A 63 14.83 16.08 -6.53
N LYS A 64 13.99 15.68 -7.50
CA LYS A 64 14.39 14.87 -8.66
C LYS A 64 15.33 15.65 -9.60
N GLN A 65 15.00 16.91 -9.83
CA GLN A 65 15.68 17.81 -10.74
C GLN A 65 16.05 19.09 -10.00
N LEU A 66 17.13 19.71 -10.45
CA LEU A 66 17.58 21.02 -10.03
C LEU A 66 16.73 22.11 -10.72
N ASN A 67 16.92 23.37 -10.30
CA ASN A 67 16.16 24.51 -10.84
C ASN A 67 16.41 24.76 -12.33
N ASN A 68 17.54 24.28 -12.87
CA ASN A 68 17.90 24.32 -14.28
C ASN A 68 17.46 23.05 -15.04
N GLU A 69 16.54 22.26 -14.48
CA GLU A 69 16.01 21.00 -15.03
C GLU A 69 17.01 19.83 -15.13
N GLU A 70 18.28 20.05 -14.75
CA GLU A 70 19.28 19.00 -14.67
C GLU A 70 18.91 17.97 -13.60
N MET A 71 19.26 16.70 -13.84
CA MET A 71 19.00 15.63 -12.90
C MET A 71 19.87 15.78 -11.65
N ASN A 72 19.24 15.74 -10.47
CA ASN A 72 19.94 15.72 -9.20
C ASN A 72 20.76 14.43 -9.09
N GLN A 73 22.07 14.56 -8.84
CA GLN A 73 22.99 13.43 -8.72
C GLN A 73 23.03 12.83 -7.30
N LEU A 74 22.48 13.52 -6.30
CA LEU A 74 22.46 13.06 -4.91
C LEU A 74 21.80 11.68 -4.73
N PRO A 75 20.64 11.36 -5.35
CA PRO A 75 20.02 10.04 -5.23
C PRO A 75 20.91 8.89 -5.68
N ILE A 76 21.75 9.11 -6.70
CA ILE A 76 22.70 8.11 -7.22
C ILE A 76 23.77 7.81 -6.18
N VAL A 77 24.27 8.83 -5.50
CA VAL A 77 25.34 8.70 -4.50
C VAL A 77 24.81 8.15 -3.16
N LEU A 78 23.60 8.53 -2.75
CA LEU A 78 22.98 8.03 -1.52
C LEU A 78 22.39 6.62 -1.67
N GLY A 79 21.92 6.27 -2.87
CA GLY A 79 21.18 5.03 -3.12
C GLY A 79 19.71 5.11 -2.71
N GLU A 80 18.91 4.20 -3.27
CA GLU A 80 17.44 4.18 -3.13
C GLU A 80 17.00 4.10 -1.66
N SER A 81 17.57 3.18 -0.87
CA SER A 81 17.18 2.95 0.53
C SER A 81 17.39 4.18 1.42
N ALA A 82 18.48 4.93 1.22
CA ALA A 82 18.74 6.14 1.97
C ALA A 82 17.80 7.29 1.55
N MET A 83 17.50 7.38 0.25
CA MET A 83 16.52 8.33 -0.26
C MET A 83 15.12 8.02 0.28
N GLU A 84 14.68 6.75 0.26
CA GLU A 84 13.39 6.35 0.81
C GLU A 84 13.27 6.65 2.31
N PHE A 85 14.35 6.45 3.08
CA PHE A 85 14.38 6.84 4.49
C PHE A 85 14.16 8.34 4.68
N LEU A 86 14.91 9.16 3.93
CA LEU A 86 14.79 10.62 4.01
C LEU A 86 13.39 11.09 3.64
N TRP A 87 12.81 10.54 2.58
CA TRP A 87 11.44 10.85 2.17
C TRP A 87 10.40 10.42 3.20
N ASP A 88 10.53 9.24 3.80
CA ASP A 88 9.65 8.77 4.87
C ASP A 88 9.65 9.69 6.09
N PHE A 89 10.81 10.02 6.61
CA PHE A 89 10.92 10.74 7.88
C PHE A 89 10.76 12.25 7.74
N LEU A 90 11.06 12.82 6.57
CA LEU A 90 11.05 14.27 6.37
C LEU A 90 9.89 14.77 5.52
N ASN A 91 9.38 14.01 4.55
CA ASN A 91 8.50 14.57 3.51
C ASN A 91 7.12 13.90 3.37
N HIS A 92 7.01 12.57 3.47
CA HIS A 92 5.74 11.89 3.23
C HIS A 92 4.64 12.39 4.18
N GLN A 93 3.47 12.72 3.62
CA GLN A 93 2.35 13.30 4.38
C GLN A 93 1.86 12.43 5.54
N GLU A 94 1.84 11.11 5.34
CA GLU A 94 1.48 10.12 6.37
C GLU A 94 2.71 9.64 7.17
N GLY A 95 3.89 10.20 6.88
CA GLY A 95 5.13 9.91 7.58
C GLY A 95 5.32 10.76 8.84
N PRO A 96 6.39 10.50 9.61
CA PRO A 96 6.69 11.25 10.82
C PRO A 96 6.86 12.76 10.63
N ARG A 97 7.32 13.19 9.43
CA ARG A 97 7.66 14.58 9.08
C ARG A 97 8.36 15.31 10.21
N VAL A 98 9.40 14.67 10.75
CA VAL A 98 9.99 15.02 12.06
C VAL A 98 10.45 16.46 12.10
N ARG A 99 11.00 16.97 10.99
CA ARG A 99 11.46 18.35 10.88
C ARG A 99 10.30 19.33 10.98
N ASP A 100 9.25 19.11 10.20
CA ASP A 100 8.09 20.01 10.11
C ASP A 100 7.34 20.02 11.44
N HIS A 101 6.97 18.86 11.96
CA HIS A 101 6.19 18.80 13.20
C HIS A 101 6.97 19.33 14.42
N LEU A 102 8.30 19.15 14.48
CA LEU A 102 9.13 19.76 15.53
C LEU A 102 9.22 21.28 15.37
N SER A 103 9.39 21.80 14.16
CA SER A 103 9.52 23.24 13.92
C SER A 103 8.23 24.01 14.17
N HIS A 104 7.07 23.37 13.94
CA HIS A 104 5.75 23.94 14.21
C HIS A 104 5.28 23.74 15.67
N GLY A 105 6.05 23.01 16.50
CA GLY A 105 5.70 22.75 17.89
C GLY A 105 4.51 21.78 18.07
N GLU A 106 4.24 20.94 17.07
CA GLU A 106 3.11 20.00 17.07
C GLU A 106 3.42 18.72 17.88
N ILE A 107 4.70 18.46 18.17
CA ILE A 107 5.14 17.29 18.93
C ILE A 107 5.37 17.66 20.40
N ASN A 108 4.80 16.87 21.30
CA ASN A 108 5.15 16.91 22.72
C ASN A 108 6.56 16.33 22.94
N LEU A 109 7.51 17.20 23.29
CA LEU A 109 8.92 16.86 23.48
C LEU A 109 9.12 15.75 24.53
N ASN A 110 8.30 15.72 25.58
CA ASN A 110 8.40 14.74 26.67
C ASN A 110 7.85 13.35 26.29
N ARG A 111 7.08 13.26 25.20
CA ARG A 111 6.48 12.01 24.71
C ARG A 111 6.97 11.66 23.30
N PHE A 112 8.13 12.19 22.92
CA PHE A 112 8.69 11.92 21.60
C PHE A 112 9.00 10.42 21.43
N PRO A 113 8.55 9.76 20.35
CA PRO A 113 8.74 8.32 20.18
C PRO A 113 10.22 7.93 20.10
N ARG A 114 10.62 6.99 20.96
CA ARG A 114 12.00 6.46 21.00
C ARG A 114 12.41 5.88 19.66
N GLU A 115 11.48 5.21 18.97
CA GLU A 115 11.70 4.51 17.71
C GLU A 115 12.12 5.49 16.61
N ILE A 116 11.49 6.67 16.57
CA ILE A 116 11.82 7.72 15.61
C ILE A 116 13.21 8.28 15.88
N ALA A 117 13.52 8.61 17.14
CA ALA A 117 14.85 9.10 17.51
C ALA A 117 15.93 8.06 17.22
N ASN A 118 15.65 6.79 17.52
CA ASN A 118 16.56 5.67 17.24
C ASN A 118 16.82 5.52 15.74
N SER A 119 15.78 5.56 14.91
CA SER A 119 15.92 5.53 13.45
C SER A 119 16.72 6.72 12.91
N MET A 120 16.42 7.95 13.36
CA MET A 120 17.14 9.15 12.92
C MET A 120 18.62 9.12 13.33
N LEU A 121 18.92 8.74 14.57
CA LEU A 121 20.30 8.61 15.06
C LEU A 121 21.04 7.50 14.31
N SER A 122 20.42 6.33 14.13
CA SER A 122 21.01 5.20 13.40
C SER A 122 21.35 5.59 11.96
N PHE A 123 20.40 6.20 11.25
CA PHE A 123 20.61 6.68 9.88
C PHE A 123 21.70 7.75 9.79
N SER A 124 21.72 8.67 10.75
CA SER A 124 22.75 9.72 10.82
C SER A 124 24.15 9.14 11.00
N ILE A 125 24.30 8.14 11.89
CA ILE A 125 25.56 7.40 12.08
C ILE A 125 25.95 6.63 10.81
N THR A 126 24.99 5.95 10.16
CA THR A 126 25.22 5.26 8.89
C THR A 126 25.78 6.20 7.82
N LEU A 127 25.19 7.39 7.64
CA LEU A 127 25.69 8.37 6.68
C LEU A 127 27.09 8.87 7.05
N LEU A 128 27.36 9.16 8.33
CA LEU A 128 28.69 9.52 8.79
C LEU A 128 29.71 8.43 8.45
N CYS A 129 29.43 7.17 8.78
CA CYS A 129 30.32 6.05 8.47
C CYS A 129 30.50 5.85 6.96
N ARG A 130 29.46 6.10 6.15
CA ARG A 130 29.54 5.96 4.70
C ARG A 130 30.45 7.00 4.06
N PHE A 131 30.37 8.25 4.53
CA PHE A 131 31.08 9.39 3.94
C PHE A 131 32.33 9.83 4.72
N SER A 132 32.73 9.08 5.77
CA SER A 132 33.98 9.32 6.47
C SER A 132 35.19 8.75 5.72
N GLN A 133 36.35 9.40 5.88
CA GLN A 133 37.63 8.96 5.33
C GLN A 133 38.05 7.54 5.81
N ASP A 134 38.98 6.93 5.09
CA ASP A 134 39.40 5.53 5.25
C ASP A 134 40.14 5.23 6.57
N ASP A 135 40.60 6.27 7.29
CA ASP A 135 41.24 6.13 8.61
C ASP A 135 40.30 5.56 9.70
N LEU A 136 39.01 5.43 9.39
CA LEU A 136 37.97 4.86 10.28
C LEU A 136 37.60 3.41 9.94
N THR A 137 38.36 2.72 9.09
CA THR A 137 38.13 1.32 8.68
C THR A 137 37.90 0.37 9.86
N SER A 138 38.75 0.43 10.89
CA SER A 138 38.61 -0.40 12.10
C SER A 138 37.27 -0.19 12.84
N ILE A 139 36.74 1.04 12.83
CA ILE A 139 35.44 1.37 13.42
C ILE A 139 34.32 0.89 12.50
N LYS A 140 34.42 1.08 11.19
CA LYS A 140 33.44 0.56 10.21
C LYS A 140 33.32 -0.96 10.27
N GLU A 141 34.38 -1.65 10.69
CA GLU A 141 34.39 -3.10 10.81
C GLU A 141 33.67 -3.67 12.03
N HIS A 142 33.34 -2.82 13.02
CA HIS A 142 32.63 -3.23 14.23
C HIS A 142 31.28 -3.87 13.88
N GLU A 143 30.98 -5.00 14.50
CA GLU A 143 29.80 -5.84 14.18
C GLU A 143 28.49 -5.05 14.22
N SER A 144 28.29 -4.25 15.27
CA SER A 144 27.09 -3.41 15.41
C SER A 144 26.94 -2.38 14.29
N LEU A 145 28.05 -1.82 13.79
CA LEU A 145 28.03 -0.86 12.68
C LEU A 145 27.78 -1.55 11.35
N LYS A 146 28.35 -2.75 11.13
CA LYS A 146 28.00 -3.59 9.97
C LYS A 146 26.52 -3.91 9.92
N LEU A 147 25.93 -4.27 11.07
CA LEU A 147 24.50 -4.53 11.18
C LEU A 147 23.67 -3.28 10.83
N LEU A 148 24.03 -2.12 11.40
CA LEU A 148 23.36 -0.85 11.10
C LEU A 148 23.44 -0.47 9.62
N MET A 149 24.62 -0.62 9.00
CA MET A 149 24.81 -0.38 7.57
C MET A 149 23.98 -1.33 6.72
N THR A 150 23.91 -2.61 7.10
CA THR A 150 23.08 -3.62 6.42
C THR A 150 21.59 -3.25 6.53
N CYS A 151 21.12 -2.85 7.71
CA CYS A 151 19.74 -2.39 7.89
C CYS A 151 19.43 -1.15 7.06
N ALA A 152 20.34 -0.17 7.01
CA ALA A 152 20.16 1.04 6.23
C ALA A 152 20.15 0.77 4.71
N ASN A 153 21.00 -0.15 4.23
CA ASN A 153 21.06 -0.55 2.83
C ASN A 153 19.80 -1.31 2.39
N ASN A 154 19.13 -1.99 3.31
CA ASN A 154 17.89 -2.75 3.05
C ASN A 154 16.62 -1.99 3.50
N TYR A 155 16.72 -0.68 3.74
CA TYR A 155 15.56 0.11 4.11
C TYR A 155 14.57 0.19 2.94
N CYS A 156 13.30 -0.12 3.22
CA CYS A 156 12.19 0.12 2.30
C CYS A 156 11.18 1.07 2.93
N THR A 157 10.58 1.94 2.11
CA THR A 157 9.59 2.90 2.57
C THR A 157 8.43 2.26 3.32
N LYS A 158 8.11 2.82 4.48
CA LYS A 158 7.02 2.38 5.36
C LYS A 158 5.78 3.26 5.24
N PHE A 159 5.95 4.51 4.81
CA PHE A 159 4.92 5.54 4.82
C PHE A 159 4.46 5.96 3.42
N HIS A 160 5.14 5.52 2.35
CA HIS A 160 4.69 5.75 0.99
C HIS A 160 3.26 5.19 0.76
N PRO A 161 2.39 5.89 0.00
CA PRO A 161 1.03 5.43 -0.27
C PRO A 161 0.91 4.01 -0.83
N ILE A 162 1.90 3.55 -1.62
CA ILE A 162 1.96 2.17 -2.13
C ILE A 162 2.12 1.18 -0.98
N THR A 163 3.05 1.42 -0.06
CA THR A 163 3.27 0.55 1.10
C THR A 163 2.04 0.52 2.00
N GLN A 164 1.38 1.66 2.19
CA GLN A 164 0.15 1.73 2.96
C GLN A 164 -1.00 0.97 2.28
N LEU A 165 -1.13 1.06 0.96
CA LEU A 165 -2.11 0.27 0.21
C LEU A 165 -1.86 -1.23 0.35
N LYS A 166 -0.61 -1.69 0.22
CA LYS A 166 -0.25 -3.11 0.44
C LYS A 166 -0.67 -3.58 1.83
N LYS A 167 -0.37 -2.82 2.88
CA LYS A 167 -0.81 -3.12 4.26
C LYS A 167 -2.33 -3.17 4.39
N GLN A 168 -3.04 -2.20 3.81
CA GLN A 168 -4.51 -2.16 3.83
C GLN A 168 -5.11 -3.41 3.15
N ILE A 169 -4.60 -3.80 1.98
CA ILE A 169 -5.04 -4.99 1.24
C ILE A 169 -4.85 -6.24 2.10
N LEU A 170 -3.66 -6.44 2.66
CA LEU A 170 -3.32 -7.64 3.44
C LEU A 170 -4.12 -7.74 4.75
N ASN A 171 -4.43 -6.62 5.40
CA ASN A 171 -5.30 -6.63 6.57
C ASN A 171 -6.76 -6.91 6.19
N CYS A 172 -7.22 -6.34 5.08
CA CYS A 172 -8.58 -6.49 4.58
C CYS A 172 -8.88 -7.92 4.14
N ILE A 173 -7.95 -8.58 3.42
CA ILE A 173 -8.15 -9.97 3.02
C ILE A 173 -8.28 -10.89 4.24
N LYS A 174 -7.41 -10.76 5.24
CA LYS A 174 -7.48 -11.54 6.50
C LYS A 174 -8.82 -11.38 7.20
N SER A 175 -9.37 -10.18 7.17
CA SER A 175 -10.67 -9.87 7.76
C SER A 175 -11.83 -10.48 6.97
N ILE A 176 -11.76 -10.51 5.63
CA ILE A 176 -12.81 -11.07 4.76
C ILE A 176 -12.78 -12.60 4.72
N THR A 177 -11.59 -13.21 4.81
CA THR A 177 -11.42 -14.67 4.77
C THR A 177 -11.94 -15.36 6.03
N SER A 178 -12.10 -14.63 7.15
CA SER A 178 -12.66 -15.17 8.40
C SER A 178 -14.20 -15.23 8.41
N TRP A 179 -14.89 -14.62 7.43
CA TRP A 179 -16.36 -14.57 7.45
C TRP A 179 -17.06 -15.93 7.34
N PRO A 180 -16.58 -16.90 6.52
CA PRO A 180 -17.24 -18.20 6.43
C PRO A 180 -17.20 -19.01 7.73
N ASP A 181 -16.25 -18.72 8.61
CA ASP A 181 -16.01 -19.43 9.86
C ASP A 181 -16.95 -18.99 11.00
N PHE A 182 -17.85 -18.02 10.75
CA PHE A 182 -18.80 -17.58 11.76
C PHE A 182 -19.70 -18.74 12.22
N PRO A 183 -19.70 -19.07 13.53
CA PRO A 183 -20.34 -20.27 14.06
C PRO A 183 -21.86 -20.20 13.91
N MET A 184 -22.47 -21.30 13.48
CA MET A 184 -23.92 -21.51 13.61
C MET A 184 -24.35 -22.93 13.23
N GLU A 185 -25.03 -23.61 14.15
CA GLU A 185 -25.84 -24.81 13.91
C GLU A 185 -27.25 -24.37 13.48
N LEU A 186 -27.56 -24.40 12.19
CA LEU A 186 -28.93 -24.24 11.70
C LEU A 186 -29.52 -25.61 11.40
N LYS A 187 -30.72 -25.88 11.92
CA LYS A 187 -31.55 -26.96 11.38
C LYS A 187 -31.99 -26.57 9.97
N GLU A 188 -31.75 -27.43 8.98
CA GLU A 188 -31.93 -27.17 7.54
C GLU A 188 -33.33 -26.63 7.16
N GLN A 189 -34.34 -26.88 8.00
CA GLN A 189 -35.73 -26.45 7.82
C GLN A 189 -35.95 -24.93 7.86
N GLU A 190 -35.06 -24.13 8.46
CA GLU A 190 -35.16 -22.65 8.48
C GLU A 190 -34.45 -21.96 7.29
N ILE A 191 -33.76 -22.72 6.44
CA ILE A 191 -32.99 -22.22 5.28
C ILE A 191 -33.88 -22.11 4.02
N SER A 192 -35.06 -22.72 4.01
CA SER A 192 -36.04 -22.59 2.92
C SER A 192 -36.84 -21.28 3.02
N GLY A 193 -36.14 -20.17 2.83
CA GLY A 193 -36.75 -18.87 2.51
C GLY A 193 -36.44 -18.54 1.06
N PRO A 194 -37.29 -17.79 0.34
CA PRO A 194 -37.14 -17.50 -1.09
C PRO A 194 -35.92 -16.59 -1.32
N GLY A 195 -34.74 -17.20 -1.38
CA GLY A 195 -33.50 -16.55 -1.78
C GLY A 195 -33.40 -16.60 -3.29
N LYS A 196 -33.05 -15.49 -3.94
CA LYS A 196 -32.71 -15.48 -5.36
C LYS A 196 -31.49 -16.39 -5.58
N ASP A 197 -31.51 -17.17 -6.65
CA ASP A 197 -30.38 -18.02 -7.04
C ASP A 197 -29.10 -17.18 -7.20
N THR A 198 -28.11 -17.47 -6.37
CA THR A 198 -26.78 -16.84 -6.44
C THR A 198 -25.88 -17.48 -7.51
N ALA A 199 -26.32 -18.59 -8.11
CA ALA A 199 -25.59 -19.34 -9.13
C ALA A 199 -25.13 -18.48 -10.34
N PRO A 200 -25.95 -17.57 -10.92
CA PRO A 200 -25.51 -16.71 -12.02
C PRO A 200 -24.35 -15.79 -11.63
N CYS A 201 -24.33 -15.31 -10.38
CA CYS A 201 -23.27 -14.43 -9.90
C CYS A 201 -21.96 -15.20 -9.68
N ILE A 202 -22.04 -16.45 -9.19
CA ILE A 202 -20.86 -17.32 -9.02
C ILE A 202 -20.22 -17.61 -10.38
N LEU A 203 -21.02 -17.90 -11.41
CA LEU A 203 -20.52 -18.06 -12.78
C LEU A 203 -19.83 -16.79 -13.30
N MET A 204 -20.35 -15.59 -12.99
CA MET A 204 -19.69 -14.33 -13.36
C MET A 204 -18.35 -14.13 -12.65
N ILE A 205 -18.24 -14.48 -11.36
CA ILE A 205 -16.97 -14.41 -10.64
C ILE A 205 -15.94 -15.31 -11.32
N ASN A 206 -16.32 -16.54 -11.66
CA ASN A 206 -15.44 -17.49 -12.34
C ASN A 206 -15.01 -17.01 -13.73
N ASP A 207 -15.92 -16.39 -14.49
CA ASP A 207 -15.61 -15.80 -15.80
C ASP A 207 -14.66 -14.60 -15.69
N ILE A 208 -14.81 -13.76 -14.66
CA ILE A 208 -13.85 -12.67 -14.43
C ILE A 208 -12.48 -13.25 -14.03
N LEU A 209 -12.46 -14.26 -13.16
CA LEU A 209 -11.21 -14.88 -12.73
C LEU A 209 -10.49 -15.60 -13.88
N SER A 210 -11.21 -16.22 -14.81
CA SER A 210 -10.61 -16.82 -16.01
C SER A 210 -10.00 -15.76 -16.94
N GLN A 211 -10.62 -14.58 -17.07
CA GLN A 211 -10.02 -13.45 -17.79
C GLN A 211 -8.76 -12.90 -17.11
N LEU A 212 -8.67 -12.98 -15.78
CA LEU A 212 -7.50 -12.55 -15.02
C LEU A 212 -6.38 -13.60 -14.96
N GLN A 213 -6.71 -14.87 -15.21
CA GLN A 213 -5.79 -16.01 -15.11
C GLN A 213 -4.44 -15.82 -15.82
N PRO A 214 -4.36 -15.25 -17.04
CA PRO A 214 -3.07 -15.06 -17.74
C PRO A 214 -2.09 -14.15 -16.99
N TYR A 215 -2.58 -13.31 -16.09
CA TYR A 215 -1.79 -12.29 -15.38
C TYR A 215 -1.35 -12.70 -13.98
N LEU A 216 -1.78 -13.89 -13.53
CA LEU A 216 -1.49 -14.41 -12.20
C LEU A 216 -0.25 -15.30 -12.26
N THR A 217 0.63 -15.19 -11.27
CA THR A 217 1.85 -16.02 -11.15
C THR A 217 1.55 -17.47 -10.74
N MET A 218 0.40 -17.72 -10.12
CA MET A 218 -0.08 -19.07 -9.84
C MET A 218 -1.19 -19.47 -10.81
N ASN A 219 -1.12 -20.72 -11.30
CA ASN A 219 -2.22 -21.36 -12.02
C ASN A 219 -3.41 -21.52 -11.06
N VAL A 220 -4.42 -20.65 -11.16
CA VAL A 220 -5.66 -20.69 -10.36
C VAL A 220 -6.65 -21.69 -10.97
N THR A 221 -6.17 -22.59 -11.84
CA THR A 221 -6.95 -23.61 -12.56
C THR A 221 -7.62 -24.66 -11.65
N LEU A 222 -7.41 -24.60 -10.34
CA LEU A 222 -8.08 -25.43 -9.32
C LEU A 222 -9.22 -24.70 -8.57
N LEU A 223 -9.69 -23.55 -9.04
CA LEU A 223 -10.80 -22.80 -8.44
C LEU A 223 -12.20 -23.32 -8.85
N GLY A 224 -12.36 -24.65 -8.95
CA GLY A 224 -13.65 -25.30 -9.16
C GLY A 224 -14.61 -25.18 -7.97
N ASN A 225 -14.16 -24.56 -6.87
CA ASN A 225 -14.97 -24.17 -5.73
C ASN A 225 -14.85 -22.66 -5.55
N PRO A 226 -15.94 -21.92 -5.25
CA PRO A 226 -15.89 -20.48 -5.08
C PRO A 226 -14.90 -20.12 -3.97
N VAL A 227 -13.73 -19.65 -4.42
CA VAL A 227 -12.68 -18.98 -3.66
C VAL A 227 -12.19 -19.78 -2.45
N ASN A 228 -11.14 -20.60 -2.65
CA ASN A 228 -10.36 -21.08 -1.53
C ASN A 228 -9.64 -19.88 -0.88
N ASN A 229 -10.23 -19.33 0.18
CA ASN A 229 -9.77 -18.17 0.93
C ASN A 229 -8.25 -18.18 1.18
N LEU A 230 -7.70 -19.36 1.49
CA LEU A 230 -6.27 -19.53 1.76
C LEU A 230 -5.39 -19.31 0.51
N LEU A 231 -5.85 -19.75 -0.66
CA LEU A 231 -5.12 -19.54 -1.93
C LEU A 231 -5.17 -18.07 -2.34
N THR A 232 -6.31 -17.41 -2.17
CA THR A 232 -6.44 -15.98 -2.49
C THR A 232 -5.58 -15.11 -1.57
N GLU A 233 -5.53 -15.41 -0.28
CA GLU A 233 -4.63 -14.72 0.65
C GLU A 233 -3.16 -14.90 0.26
N LYS A 234 -2.72 -16.13 -0.04
CA LYS A 234 -1.34 -16.41 -0.50
C LYS A 234 -0.97 -15.66 -1.77
N LEU A 235 -1.87 -15.65 -2.76
CA LEU A 235 -1.67 -14.93 -4.02
C LEU A 235 -1.53 -13.41 -3.79
N LEU A 236 -2.36 -12.83 -2.92
CA LEU A 236 -2.28 -11.41 -2.60
C LEU A 236 -0.98 -11.06 -1.86
N ILE A 237 -0.51 -11.93 -0.98
CA ILE A 237 0.80 -11.79 -0.31
C ILE A 237 1.92 -11.77 -1.35
N GLU A 238 1.92 -12.72 -2.29
CA GLU A 238 2.92 -12.81 -3.34
C GLU A 238 2.92 -11.57 -4.24
N LEU A 239 1.75 -11.13 -4.73
CA LEU A 239 1.64 -9.93 -5.55
C LEU A 239 2.07 -8.67 -4.80
N CYS A 240 1.73 -8.55 -3.50
CA CYS A 240 2.17 -7.43 -2.67
C CYS A 240 3.68 -7.46 -2.36
N SER A 241 4.33 -8.63 -2.43
CA SER A 241 5.77 -8.76 -2.19
C SER A 241 6.64 -8.17 -3.30
N LYS A 242 6.08 -7.97 -4.50
CA LYS A 242 6.81 -7.38 -5.63
C LYS A 242 7.31 -5.96 -5.30
N HIS A 243 8.58 -5.70 -5.55
CA HIS A 243 9.17 -4.37 -5.39
C HIS A 243 8.55 -3.40 -6.40
N ILE A 244 8.19 -2.20 -5.95
CA ILE A 244 7.64 -1.12 -6.77
C ILE A 244 8.44 0.12 -6.42
N HIS A 245 9.10 0.72 -7.41
CA HIS A 245 9.91 1.92 -7.19
C HIS A 245 9.02 3.08 -6.75
N THR A 246 9.32 3.66 -5.59
CA THR A 246 8.49 4.69 -4.97
C THR A 246 9.04 6.10 -5.15
N LEU A 247 10.37 6.22 -5.32
CA LEU A 247 11.04 7.50 -5.47
C LEU A 247 10.57 8.26 -6.71
N PHE A 248 10.22 9.53 -6.50
CA PHE A 248 9.77 10.45 -7.55
C PHE A 248 8.57 9.94 -8.37
N SER A 249 7.67 9.20 -7.71
CA SER A 249 6.43 8.69 -8.30
C SER A 249 5.64 9.81 -9.02
N PRO A 250 5.25 9.63 -10.29
CA PRO A 250 4.47 10.62 -11.03
C PRO A 250 3.13 10.94 -10.36
N ARG A 251 2.64 12.17 -10.57
CA ARG A 251 1.36 12.61 -10.00
C ARG A 251 0.18 11.71 -10.41
N THR A 252 0.12 11.30 -11.67
CA THR A 252 -0.95 10.40 -12.19
C THR A 252 -0.97 9.05 -11.49
N MET A 253 0.21 8.53 -11.13
CA MET A 253 0.37 7.31 -10.34
C MET A 253 -0.17 7.51 -8.92
N LEU A 254 0.23 8.60 -8.25
CA LEU A 254 -0.25 8.91 -6.89
C LEU A 254 -1.77 9.13 -6.85
N GLU A 255 -2.35 9.84 -7.82
CA GLU A 255 -3.80 10.04 -7.95
C GLU A 255 -4.56 8.70 -8.07
N THR A 256 -3.99 7.75 -8.83
CA THR A 256 -4.56 6.41 -8.97
C THR A 256 -4.47 5.61 -7.68
N ILE A 257 -3.31 5.67 -7.00
CA ILE A 257 -3.11 5.01 -5.71
C ILE A 257 -4.10 5.53 -4.67
N VAL A 258 -4.43 6.83 -4.67
CA VAL A 258 -5.45 7.41 -3.78
C VAL A 258 -6.81 6.71 -3.99
N VAL A 259 -7.25 6.52 -5.23
CA VAL A 259 -8.51 5.83 -5.52
C VAL A 259 -8.45 4.36 -5.09
N LEU A 260 -7.35 3.66 -5.35
CA LEU A 260 -7.17 2.26 -4.92
C LEU A 260 -7.20 2.13 -3.38
N ARG A 261 -6.58 3.07 -2.66
CA ARG A 261 -6.63 3.14 -1.18
C ARG A 261 -8.04 3.40 -0.66
N GLN A 262 -8.79 4.28 -1.32
CA GLN A 262 -10.19 4.51 -0.97
C GLN A 262 -11.01 3.22 -1.14
N ILE A 263 -10.85 2.50 -2.24
CA ILE A 263 -11.52 1.20 -2.46
C ILE A 263 -11.18 0.24 -1.33
N SER A 264 -9.89 0.02 -1.04
CA SER A 264 -9.43 -0.89 0.01
C SER A 264 -9.95 -0.50 1.41
N THR A 265 -9.93 0.79 1.74
CA THR A 265 -10.45 1.33 3.01
C THR A 265 -11.95 1.10 3.14
N ARG A 266 -12.71 1.29 2.06
CA ARG A 266 -14.16 1.03 2.07
C ARG A 266 -14.45 -0.47 2.17
N CYS A 267 -13.66 -1.35 1.54
CA CYS A 267 -13.77 -2.79 1.71
C CYS A 267 -13.55 -3.20 3.18
N GLN A 268 -12.51 -2.65 3.82
CA GLN A 268 -12.25 -2.89 5.24
C GLN A 268 -13.43 -2.44 6.11
N HIS A 269 -14.05 -1.30 5.80
CA HIS A 269 -15.22 -0.81 6.53
C HIS A 269 -16.42 -1.75 6.39
N VAL A 270 -16.71 -2.27 5.17
CA VAL A 270 -17.73 -3.32 4.99
C VAL A 270 -17.41 -4.52 5.86
N SER A 271 -16.14 -4.94 5.93
CA SER A 271 -15.73 -6.05 6.78
C SER A 271 -15.96 -5.81 8.27
N CYS A 272 -15.56 -4.65 8.78
CA CYS A 272 -15.83 -4.30 10.18
C CYS A 272 -17.33 -4.27 10.49
N GLN A 273 -18.17 -3.75 9.59
CA GLN A 273 -19.63 -3.76 9.77
C GLN A 273 -20.18 -5.19 9.78
N VAL A 274 -19.75 -6.03 8.82
CA VAL A 274 -20.18 -7.43 8.73
C VAL A 274 -19.81 -8.19 10.00
N ILE A 275 -18.57 -8.07 10.47
CA ILE A 275 -18.08 -8.71 11.71
C ILE A 275 -18.93 -8.25 12.90
N SER A 276 -19.03 -6.94 13.11
CA SER A 276 -19.75 -6.37 14.25
C SER A 276 -21.23 -6.78 14.27
N VAL A 277 -21.92 -6.70 13.12
CA VAL A 277 -23.33 -7.12 13.03
C VAL A 277 -23.46 -8.63 13.22
N CYS A 278 -22.54 -9.44 12.69
CA CYS A 278 -22.55 -10.89 12.90
C CYS A 278 -22.43 -11.23 14.38
N GLU A 279 -21.44 -10.67 15.08
CA GLU A 279 -21.19 -10.91 16.50
C GLU A 279 -22.40 -10.55 17.36
N ILE A 280 -22.92 -9.31 17.20
CA ILE A 280 -24.08 -8.83 17.96
C ILE A 280 -25.31 -9.71 17.70
N ARG A 281 -25.58 -10.08 16.44
CA ARG A 281 -26.76 -10.89 16.10
C ARG A 281 -26.60 -12.33 16.56
N TYR A 282 -25.39 -12.87 16.54
CA TYR A 282 -25.10 -14.22 17.02
C TYR A 282 -25.29 -14.32 18.55
N GLU A 283 -24.78 -13.35 19.32
CA GLU A 283 -25.04 -13.29 20.77
C GLU A 283 -26.54 -13.18 21.07
N GLN A 284 -27.25 -12.32 20.35
CA GLN A 284 -28.70 -12.18 20.50
C GLN A 284 -29.45 -13.48 20.16
N TRP A 285 -28.95 -14.25 19.19
CA TRP A 285 -29.49 -15.55 18.81
C TRP A 285 -29.31 -16.58 19.93
N ILE A 286 -28.10 -16.73 20.46
CA ILE A 286 -27.78 -17.64 21.58
C ILE A 286 -28.67 -17.30 22.78
N ASN A 287 -28.77 -16.02 23.11
CA ASN A 287 -29.58 -15.53 24.23
C ASN A 287 -31.09 -15.57 23.95
N LYS A 288 -31.53 -16.15 22.81
CA LYS A 288 -32.93 -16.25 22.37
C LYS A 288 -33.70 -14.92 22.35
N SER A 289 -32.96 -13.80 22.27
CA SER A 289 -33.50 -12.43 22.36
C SER A 289 -33.92 -11.85 21.01
N LEU A 290 -33.58 -12.52 19.90
CA LEU A 290 -34.00 -12.10 18.56
C LEU A 290 -35.49 -12.35 18.31
N ARG A 291 -36.20 -11.28 17.92
CA ARG A 291 -37.59 -11.36 17.41
C ARG A 291 -37.61 -12.04 16.03
N SER A 292 -38.74 -12.64 15.66
CA SER A 292 -38.91 -13.37 14.38
C SER A 292 -38.40 -12.59 13.15
N ARG A 293 -38.78 -11.32 12.99
CA ARG A 293 -38.30 -10.47 11.89
C ARG A 293 -36.78 -10.28 11.89
N GLN A 294 -36.16 -10.16 13.06
CA GLN A 294 -34.71 -10.00 13.20
C GLN A 294 -33.97 -11.29 12.87
N ARG A 295 -34.55 -12.45 13.21
CA ARG A 295 -34.03 -13.78 12.82
C ARG A 295 -34.02 -13.94 11.30
N LEU A 296 -35.12 -13.61 10.63
CA LEU A 296 -35.19 -13.65 9.16
C LEU A 296 -34.16 -12.72 8.52
N ASN A 297 -33.98 -11.52 9.03
CA ASN A 297 -32.95 -10.59 8.54
C ASN A 297 -31.52 -11.14 8.72
N PHE A 298 -31.24 -11.76 9.87
CA PHE A 298 -29.94 -12.38 10.14
C PHE A 298 -29.65 -13.55 9.18
N LEU A 299 -30.66 -14.36 8.85
CA LEU A 299 -30.52 -15.42 7.84
C LEU A 299 -30.24 -14.86 6.44
N ARG A 300 -30.90 -13.77 6.04
CA ARG A 300 -30.63 -13.08 4.75
C ARG A 300 -29.22 -12.50 4.69
N MET A 301 -28.78 -11.87 5.77
CA MET A 301 -27.42 -11.38 5.93
C MET A 301 -26.40 -12.50 5.73
N ARG A 302 -26.55 -13.63 6.42
CA ARG A 302 -25.61 -14.76 6.32
C ARG A 302 -25.50 -15.32 4.90
N ARG A 303 -26.63 -15.43 4.18
CA ARG A 303 -26.62 -15.83 2.76
C ARG A 303 -25.87 -14.81 1.90
N SER A 304 -26.10 -13.52 2.15
CA SER A 304 -25.44 -12.44 1.43
C SER A 304 -23.93 -12.40 1.70
N ILE A 305 -23.49 -12.65 2.93
CA ILE A 305 -22.06 -12.68 3.33
C ILE A 305 -21.30 -13.79 2.60
N LYS A 306 -21.88 -15.00 2.50
CA LYS A 306 -21.28 -16.11 1.73
C LYS A 306 -21.02 -15.73 0.28
N PHE A 307 -21.85 -14.86 -0.27
CA PHE A 307 -21.69 -14.35 -1.63
C PHE A 307 -20.78 -13.11 -1.72
N LEU A 308 -20.83 -12.20 -0.74
CA LEU A 308 -20.05 -10.97 -0.74
C LEU A 308 -18.57 -11.21 -0.48
N SER A 309 -18.22 -12.20 0.36
CA SER A 309 -16.82 -12.54 0.64
C SER A 309 -16.03 -12.79 -0.65
N PRO A 310 -16.41 -13.73 -1.55
CA PRO A 310 -15.66 -13.97 -2.78
C PRO A 310 -15.64 -12.75 -3.73
N VAL A 311 -16.67 -11.91 -3.72
CA VAL A 311 -16.69 -10.68 -4.53
C VAL A 311 -15.71 -9.64 -4.01
N LEU A 312 -15.66 -9.41 -2.69
CA LEU A 312 -14.69 -8.47 -2.12
C LEU A 312 -13.26 -8.99 -2.30
N GLN A 313 -13.05 -10.31 -2.19
CA GLN A 313 -11.77 -10.93 -2.51
C GLN A 313 -11.37 -10.69 -3.97
N LEU A 314 -12.31 -10.80 -4.92
CA LEU A 314 -12.08 -10.45 -6.32
C LEU A 314 -11.70 -8.97 -6.49
N VAL A 315 -12.39 -8.05 -5.80
CA VAL A 315 -12.04 -6.62 -5.82
C VAL A 315 -10.63 -6.39 -5.26
N LEU A 316 -10.26 -7.05 -4.17
CA LEU A 316 -8.91 -6.98 -3.61
C LEU A 316 -7.86 -7.54 -4.58
N MET A 317 -8.17 -8.61 -5.30
CA MET A 317 -7.31 -9.16 -6.35
C MET A 317 -7.11 -8.17 -7.50
N LEU A 318 -8.19 -7.56 -7.99
CA LEU A 318 -8.14 -6.53 -9.03
C LEU A 318 -7.25 -5.36 -8.62
N ILE A 319 -7.47 -4.75 -7.45
CA ILE A 319 -6.64 -3.61 -7.02
C ILE A 319 -5.17 -4.00 -6.83
N THR A 320 -4.88 -5.24 -6.46
CA THR A 320 -3.50 -5.72 -6.25
C THR A 320 -2.79 -5.95 -7.59
N LEU A 321 -3.49 -6.51 -8.59
CA LEU A 321 -2.98 -6.63 -9.95
C LEU A 321 -2.71 -5.26 -10.57
N GLU A 322 -3.62 -4.31 -10.38
CA GLU A 322 -3.44 -2.94 -10.87
C GLU A 322 -2.28 -2.24 -10.16
N LEU A 323 -2.11 -2.48 -8.84
CA LEU A 323 -0.96 -1.96 -8.09
C LEU A 323 0.36 -2.54 -8.60
N ALA A 324 0.42 -3.86 -8.85
CA ALA A 324 1.62 -4.52 -9.35
C ALA A 324 2.06 -3.96 -10.72
N ASN A 325 1.13 -3.42 -11.50
CA ASN A 325 1.38 -2.86 -12.83
C ASN A 325 1.22 -1.34 -12.86
N ILE A 326 1.30 -0.65 -11.71
CA ILE A 326 0.99 0.77 -11.61
C ILE A 326 1.85 1.66 -12.52
N HIS A 327 3.11 1.26 -12.78
CA HIS A 327 4.02 1.97 -13.69
C HIS A 327 3.50 2.05 -15.13
N MET A 328 2.63 1.13 -15.54
CA MET A 328 2.03 1.10 -16.88
C MET A 328 1.11 2.29 -17.14
N ILE A 329 0.73 3.03 -16.10
CA ILE A 329 -0.12 4.21 -16.23
C ILE A 329 0.53 5.29 -17.09
N CYS A 330 1.86 5.37 -17.10
CA CYS A 330 2.62 6.30 -17.92
C CYS A 330 2.49 6.01 -19.42
N ARG A 331 2.04 4.81 -19.81
CA ARG A 331 1.80 4.46 -21.22
C ARG A 331 0.41 4.86 -21.71
N LYS A 332 -0.52 5.18 -20.81
CA LYS A 332 -1.87 5.59 -21.19
C LYS A 332 -1.88 7.01 -21.70
N ASN A 333 -2.58 7.25 -22.80
CA ASN A 333 -2.92 8.61 -23.20
C ASN A 333 -3.99 9.21 -22.27
N THR A 334 -4.21 10.52 -22.35
CA THR A 334 -5.16 11.25 -21.49
C THR A 334 -6.57 10.64 -21.51
N PHE A 335 -7.04 10.18 -22.68
CA PHE A 335 -8.38 9.62 -22.83
C PHE A 335 -8.50 8.24 -22.15
N GLU A 336 -7.53 7.34 -22.39
CA GLU A 336 -7.46 6.02 -21.74
C GLU A 336 -7.32 6.15 -20.23
N TYR A 337 -6.52 7.09 -19.75
CA TYR A 337 -6.37 7.37 -18.33
C TYR A 337 -7.70 7.83 -17.70
N GLN A 338 -8.44 8.71 -18.37
CA GLN A 338 -9.77 9.13 -17.90
C GLN A 338 -10.78 7.99 -17.88
N GLN A 339 -10.78 7.11 -18.89
CA GLN A 339 -11.64 5.93 -18.91
C GLN A 339 -11.30 4.96 -17.77
N TYR A 340 -10.01 4.75 -17.54
CA TYR A 340 -9.50 3.92 -16.45
C TYR A 340 -9.88 4.48 -15.07
N LEU A 341 -9.67 5.77 -14.83
CA LEU A 341 -10.10 6.41 -13.58
C LEU A 341 -11.61 6.36 -13.38
N LYS A 342 -12.41 6.54 -14.44
CA LYS A 342 -13.87 6.38 -14.37
C LYS A 342 -14.24 4.97 -13.92
N PHE A 343 -13.54 3.96 -14.42
CA PHE A 343 -13.73 2.57 -13.99
C PHE A 343 -13.39 2.35 -12.51
N LEU A 344 -12.23 2.83 -12.05
CA LEU A 344 -11.88 2.72 -10.62
C LEU A 344 -12.92 3.44 -9.73
N LYS A 345 -13.40 4.61 -10.15
CA LYS A 345 -14.48 5.33 -9.46
C LYS A 345 -15.81 4.58 -9.45
N LEU A 346 -16.12 3.80 -10.49
CA LEU A 346 -17.29 2.91 -10.50
C LEU A 346 -17.15 1.78 -9.47
N ILE A 347 -15.96 1.19 -9.32
CA ILE A 347 -15.69 0.21 -8.25
C ILE A 347 -15.82 0.89 -6.89
N LEU A 348 -15.22 2.07 -6.69
CA LEU A 348 -15.31 2.80 -5.44
C LEU A 348 -16.77 3.09 -5.05
N GLN A 349 -17.56 3.64 -5.98
CA GLN A 349 -18.97 3.92 -5.77
C GLN A 349 -19.76 2.66 -5.41
N TYR A 350 -19.43 1.52 -6.01
CA TYR A 350 -20.03 0.24 -5.65
C TYR A 350 -19.74 -0.13 -4.19
N ILE A 351 -18.48 -0.05 -3.74
CA ILE A 351 -18.12 -0.37 -2.35
C ILE A 351 -18.71 0.66 -1.36
N GLU A 352 -18.80 1.94 -1.71
CA GLU A 352 -19.46 2.96 -0.88
C GLU A 352 -20.96 2.69 -0.70
N ASN A 353 -21.62 2.23 -1.76
CA ASN A 353 -23.01 1.77 -1.67
C ASN A 353 -23.13 0.51 -0.81
N LEU A 354 -22.17 -0.42 -0.89
CA LEU A 354 -22.13 -1.58 0.01
C LEU A 354 -22.03 -1.14 1.46
N VAL A 355 -21.09 -0.25 1.81
CA VAL A 355 -20.97 0.31 3.18
C VAL A 355 -22.30 0.86 3.69
N THR A 356 -23.05 1.55 2.81
CA THR A 356 -24.36 2.08 3.19
C THR A 356 -25.36 0.96 3.42
N TYR A 357 -25.37 -0.08 2.59
CA TYR A 357 -26.37 -1.15 2.64
C TYR A 357 -26.11 -2.18 3.75
N THR A 358 -24.84 -2.43 4.07
CA THR A 358 -24.41 -3.34 5.15
C THR A 358 -24.43 -2.68 6.53
N SER A 359 -24.71 -1.37 6.59
CA SER A 359 -24.85 -0.66 7.86
C SER A 359 -25.99 -1.23 8.72
N PRO A 360 -25.83 -1.27 10.06
CA PRO A 360 -26.88 -1.73 10.97
C PRO A 360 -28.21 -0.98 10.79
N GLU A 361 -28.15 0.31 10.41
CA GLU A 361 -29.30 1.18 10.26
C GLU A 361 -30.10 0.88 8.98
N LYS A 362 -29.42 0.60 7.86
CA LYS A 362 -30.09 0.33 6.58
C LYS A 362 -30.45 -1.14 6.43
N ASN A 363 -29.53 -2.04 6.75
CA ASN A 363 -29.76 -3.49 6.75
C ASN A 363 -30.38 -4.03 5.43
N LYS A 364 -29.84 -3.59 4.28
CA LYS A 364 -30.35 -3.85 2.93
C LYS A 364 -29.62 -5.00 2.22
N TRP A 365 -29.74 -6.21 2.78
CA TRP A 365 -28.98 -7.38 2.31
C TRP A 365 -29.47 -7.91 0.95
N ASP A 366 -30.77 -7.88 0.68
CA ASP A 366 -31.32 -8.36 -0.60
C ASP A 366 -30.93 -7.41 -1.76
N GLU A 367 -30.95 -6.10 -1.52
CA GLU A 367 -30.53 -5.09 -2.50
C GLU A 367 -29.02 -5.13 -2.74
N THR A 368 -28.24 -5.53 -1.74
CA THR A 368 -26.79 -5.73 -1.86
C THR A 368 -26.46 -6.78 -2.93
N ILE A 369 -27.21 -7.87 -3.03
CA ILE A 369 -26.99 -8.90 -4.07
C ILE A 369 -27.24 -8.33 -5.47
N ILE A 370 -28.33 -7.56 -5.63
CA ILE A 370 -28.69 -6.93 -6.92
C ILE A 370 -27.63 -5.90 -7.34
N LEU A 371 -27.19 -5.07 -6.38
CA LEU A 371 -26.14 -4.08 -6.59
C LEU A 371 -24.85 -4.77 -7.04
N THR A 372 -24.46 -5.84 -6.35
CA THR A 372 -23.25 -6.61 -6.62
C THR A 372 -23.27 -7.22 -8.02
N HIS A 373 -24.37 -7.85 -8.42
CA HIS A 373 -24.52 -8.41 -9.76
C HIS A 373 -24.34 -7.36 -10.85
N LYS A 374 -24.95 -6.17 -10.68
CA LYS A 374 -24.78 -5.05 -11.62
C LYS A 374 -23.32 -4.60 -11.71
N SER A 375 -22.60 -4.58 -10.60
CA SER A 375 -21.18 -4.22 -10.56
C SER A 375 -20.29 -5.27 -11.22
N LEU A 376 -20.55 -6.56 -11.01
CA LEU A 376 -19.83 -7.66 -11.66
C LEU A 376 -19.96 -7.59 -13.19
N ILE A 377 -21.15 -7.29 -13.71
CA ILE A 377 -21.34 -7.07 -15.16
C ILE A 377 -20.44 -5.94 -15.66
N LYS A 378 -20.42 -4.80 -14.96
CA LYS A 378 -19.57 -3.66 -15.34
C LYS A 378 -18.07 -4.00 -15.31
N ILE A 379 -17.62 -4.74 -14.29
CA ILE A 379 -16.24 -5.22 -14.17
C ILE A 379 -15.89 -6.12 -15.35
N ARG A 380 -16.72 -7.13 -15.63
CA ARG A 380 -16.55 -8.04 -16.76
C ARG A 380 -16.49 -7.30 -18.09
N THR A 381 -17.42 -6.37 -18.33
CA THR A 381 -17.44 -5.58 -19.57
C THR A 381 -16.21 -4.70 -19.72
N PHE A 382 -15.68 -4.13 -18.63
CA PHE A 382 -14.47 -3.31 -18.70
C PHE A 382 -13.22 -4.15 -18.97
N LEU A 383 -13.09 -5.32 -18.33
CA LEU A 383 -12.01 -6.28 -18.58
C LEU A 383 -11.97 -6.72 -20.05
N GLY A 384 -13.13 -7.02 -20.64
CA GLY A 384 -13.23 -7.37 -22.05
C GLY A 384 -12.88 -6.26 -23.04
N ARG A 385 -12.64 -5.01 -22.57
CA ARG A 385 -12.14 -3.90 -23.41
C ARG A 385 -10.62 -3.76 -23.38
N GLU A 386 -9.92 -4.59 -22.61
CA GLU A 386 -8.46 -4.57 -22.49
C GLU A 386 -7.87 -3.24 -21.99
N LEU A 387 -8.62 -2.51 -21.15
CA LEU A 387 -8.24 -1.17 -20.67
C LEU A 387 -7.56 -1.17 -19.29
N MET A 388 -7.40 -2.31 -18.62
CA MET A 388 -6.71 -2.39 -17.32
C MET A 388 -5.19 -2.23 -17.45
N LEU A 389 -4.52 -1.83 -16.37
CA LEU A 389 -3.06 -1.70 -16.37
C LEU A 389 -2.37 -3.05 -16.53
N VAL A 390 -2.94 -4.10 -15.92
CA VAL A 390 -2.42 -5.46 -16.03
C VAL A 390 -2.39 -5.98 -17.47
N GLN A 391 -3.37 -5.60 -18.29
CA GLN A 391 -3.48 -6.02 -19.70
C GLN A 391 -2.48 -5.27 -20.59
N LEU A 392 -2.12 -4.04 -20.22
CA LEU A 392 -1.06 -3.29 -20.90
C LEU A 392 0.35 -3.85 -20.62
N ALA A 393 0.52 -4.60 -19.53
CA ALA A 393 1.81 -5.11 -19.10
C ALA A 393 2.33 -6.27 -19.96
N GLU A 394 1.53 -6.83 -20.88
CA GLU A 394 1.93 -7.95 -21.72
C GLU A 394 3.05 -7.58 -22.72
N THR A 395 4.27 -8.04 -22.42
CA THR A 395 4.90 -8.98 -23.35
C THR A 395 4.04 -10.23 -23.38
N LYS A 396 3.36 -10.48 -24.50
CA LYS A 396 2.77 -11.79 -24.78
C LYS A 396 3.84 -12.84 -24.50
N ASN A 397 3.57 -13.79 -23.60
CA ASN A 397 4.29 -15.06 -23.61
C ASN A 397 3.89 -15.77 -24.92
N THR A 398 4.49 -15.37 -26.04
CA THR A 398 4.49 -16.16 -27.26
C THR A 398 5.34 -17.38 -26.96
N VAL A 399 4.66 -18.48 -26.63
CA VAL A 399 5.16 -19.80 -26.95
C VAL A 399 5.48 -19.78 -28.44
N SER A 400 6.76 -19.72 -28.80
CA SER A 400 7.19 -19.89 -30.18
C SER A 400 6.92 -21.35 -30.57
N PRO A 401 6.14 -21.63 -31.64
CA PRO A 401 6.02 -22.97 -32.16
C PRO A 401 7.26 -23.31 -32.99
N HIS A 402 7.74 -24.55 -32.82
CA HIS A 402 8.56 -25.31 -33.76
C HIS A 402 9.83 -24.65 -34.33
N GLN A 403 10.98 -25.14 -33.88
CA GLN A 403 12.00 -25.61 -34.83
C GLN A 403 12.31 -27.08 -34.53
N ASN A 404 11.74 -27.94 -35.36
CA ASN A 404 12.21 -29.30 -35.54
C ASN A 404 13.62 -29.27 -36.13
N SER A 405 14.47 -30.08 -35.52
CA SER A 405 15.66 -30.73 -36.06
C SER A 405 15.71 -30.93 -37.59
N ILE A 406 16.91 -30.71 -38.17
CA ILE A 406 17.69 -31.46 -39.19
C ILE A 406 18.98 -30.61 -39.33
N GLY A 407 20.20 -31.02 -38.97
CA GLY A 407 20.93 -32.23 -39.33
C GLY A 407 21.71 -31.99 -40.62
N LEU A 408 23.05 -31.81 -40.54
CA LEU A 408 24.08 -32.39 -41.44
C LEU A 408 25.44 -31.66 -41.31
N THR A 409 26.44 -32.49 -40.98
CA THR A 409 27.90 -32.42 -41.29
C THR A 409 28.69 -31.18 -40.93
#